data_AF-A0A969QN14-F1
#
_entry.id   AF-A0A969QN14-F1
#
_cell.length_a   1.000
_cell.length_b   1.000
_cell.length_c   1.000
_cell.angle_alpha   90.00
_cell.angle_beta   90.00
_cell.angle_gamma   90.00
#
_symmetry.space_group_name_H-M   'P 1'
#
loop_
_entity.id
_entity.type
_entity.pdbx_description
1 polymer ?
#
loop_
_entity_poly.entity_id
_entity_poly.type
_entity_poly.pdbx_seq_one_letter_code
_entity_poly.pdbx_strand_id
1 'polypeptide(L)'
;MAENWSHVYSQTQIVKDREAAAQVFEQISITERSKVESETLVNVGGKVRRQALKISEDVDPGSYIIVTLIIGTEHDQPLFDTVQTGEGLKTALQNLGAVSTEDLLILELLWNPQDSKESLTYDEMLVAYPELGAIA
;
A
#
# COMPACT_ATOMS: atom_id res chain seq x y z
N MET A 1 -10.60 3.68 16.63
CA MET A 1 -9.37 3.65 15.79
C MET A 1 -9.42 2.58 14.70
N ALA A 2 -10.14 1.47 14.87
CA ALA A 2 -10.36 0.47 13.80
C ALA A 2 -11.43 0.87 12.76
N GLU A 3 -12.09 2.02 12.91
CA GLU A 3 -13.30 2.34 12.12
C GLU A 3 -13.03 2.69 10.65
N ASN A 4 -11.78 2.96 10.26
CA ASN A 4 -11.45 3.43 8.90
C ASN A 4 -10.55 2.47 8.10
N TRP A 5 -10.06 1.38 8.70
CA TRP A 5 -9.29 0.35 7.99
C TRP A 5 -10.21 -0.81 7.63
N SER A 6 -10.38 -1.06 6.33
CA SER A 6 -11.31 -2.08 5.82
C SER A 6 -10.60 -3.27 5.18
N HIS A 7 -9.46 -3.02 4.53
CA HIS A 7 -8.67 -4.03 3.84
C HIS A 7 -7.21 -3.93 4.24
N VAL A 8 -6.51 -5.07 4.18
CA VAL A 8 -5.09 -5.14 4.50
C VAL A 8 -4.41 -6.19 3.62
N TYR A 9 -3.19 -5.88 3.26
CA TYR A 9 -2.22 -6.81 2.71
C TYR A 9 -0.90 -6.54 3.42
N SER A 10 -0.18 -7.60 3.74
CA SER A 10 1.10 -7.51 4.43
C SER A 10 2.01 -8.61 3.92
N GLN A 11 3.28 -8.26 3.71
CA GLN A 11 4.32 -9.21 3.35
C GLN A 11 5.60 -8.84 4.09
N THR A 12 6.32 -9.85 4.56
CA THR A 12 7.65 -9.68 5.14
C THR A 12 8.62 -10.63 4.47
N GLN A 13 9.85 -10.17 4.23
CA GLN A 13 10.91 -10.98 3.64
C GLN A 13 12.24 -10.69 4.35
N ILE A 14 12.89 -11.75 4.81
CA ILE A 14 14.27 -11.70 5.29
C ILE A 14 15.18 -12.05 4.12
N VAL A 15 16.25 -11.27 3.95
CA VAL A 15 17.26 -11.46 2.91
C VAL A 15 18.63 -11.62 3.53
N LYS A 16 19.57 -12.16 2.75
CA LYS A 16 20.91 -12.53 3.22
C LYS A 16 21.80 -11.34 3.63
N ASP A 17 21.65 -10.20 2.96
CA ASP A 17 22.53 -9.04 3.12
C ASP A 17 21.82 -7.74 2.70
N ARG A 18 22.44 -6.60 3.03
CA ARG A 18 21.90 -5.27 2.75
C ARG A 18 21.77 -4.97 1.25
N GLU A 19 22.62 -5.55 0.41
CA GLU A 19 22.56 -5.35 -1.05
C GLU A 19 21.32 -6.02 -1.63
N ALA A 20 21.04 -7.28 -1.24
CA ALA A 20 19.81 -7.95 -1.61
C ALA A 20 18.57 -7.22 -1.08
N ALA A 21 18.65 -6.66 0.14
CA ALA A 21 17.55 -5.87 0.72
C ALA A 21 17.26 -4.63 -0.12
N ALA A 22 18.30 -3.89 -0.54
CA ALA A 22 18.15 -2.71 -1.39
C ALA A 22 17.51 -3.04 -2.74
N GLN A 23 17.92 -4.14 -3.38
CA GLN A 23 17.34 -4.59 -4.66
C GLN A 23 15.87 -4.96 -4.53
N VAL A 24 15.50 -5.71 -3.49
CA VAL A 24 14.10 -6.07 -3.21
C VAL A 24 13.27 -4.82 -2.91
N PHE A 25 13.79 -3.91 -2.07
CA PHE A 25 13.12 -2.66 -1.75
C PHE A 25 12.86 -1.83 -3.00
N GLU A 26 13.87 -1.65 -3.86
CA GLU A 26 13.74 -0.89 -5.11
C GLU A 26 12.71 -1.52 -6.05
N GLN A 27 12.70 -2.85 -6.19
CA GLN A 27 11.70 -3.54 -7.00
C GLN A 27 10.27 -3.32 -6.48
N ILE A 28 10.06 -3.38 -5.16
CA ILE A 28 8.75 -3.12 -4.55
C ILE A 28 8.37 -1.65 -4.76
N SER A 29 9.28 -0.71 -4.47
CA SER A 29 9.06 0.73 -4.63
C SER A 29 8.66 1.10 -6.07
N ILE A 30 9.37 0.59 -7.07
CA ILE A 30 9.04 0.83 -8.49
C ILE A 30 7.68 0.26 -8.84
N THR A 31 7.38 -0.95 -8.37
CA THR A 31 6.09 -1.62 -8.64
C THR A 31 4.93 -0.81 -8.07
N GLU A 32 5.04 -0.37 -6.81
CA GLU A 32 4.00 0.41 -6.14
C GLU A 32 3.82 1.79 -6.77
N ARG A 33 4.91 2.48 -7.11
CA ARG A 33 4.83 3.77 -7.83
C ARG A 33 4.19 3.63 -9.22
N SER A 34 4.43 2.52 -9.90
CA SER A 34 3.85 2.28 -11.23
C SER A 34 2.32 2.11 -11.20
N LYS A 35 1.75 1.64 -10.07
CA LYS A 35 0.30 1.56 -9.88
C LYS A 35 -0.33 2.96 -9.86
N VAL A 36 0.29 3.89 -9.14
CA VAL A 36 -0.13 5.30 -9.04
C VAL A 36 -0.03 6.01 -10.41
N GLU A 37 1.05 5.77 -11.16
CA GLU A 37 1.22 6.34 -12.50
C GLU A 37 0.23 5.75 -13.52
N SER A 38 -0.10 4.45 -13.39
CA SER A 38 -1.02 3.76 -14.30
C SER A 38 -2.47 4.21 -14.14
N GLU A 39 -2.90 4.58 -12.93
CA GLU A 39 -4.23 5.21 -12.74
C GLU A 39 -4.38 6.51 -13.50
N THR A 40 -3.28 7.27 -13.61
CA THR A 40 -3.27 8.50 -14.40
C THR A 40 -3.46 8.20 -15.90
N LEU A 41 -3.27 6.97 -16.36
CA LEU A 41 -3.23 6.56 -17.78
C LEU A 41 -4.21 5.41 -18.08
N VAL A 42 -5.49 5.72 -18.27
CA VAL A 42 -6.47 4.72 -18.74
C VAL A 42 -6.34 4.49 -20.24
N ASN A 43 -6.21 3.22 -20.64
CA ASN A 43 -6.22 2.81 -22.05
C ASN A 43 -7.64 2.38 -22.45
N VAL A 44 -8.40 3.29 -23.07
CA VAL A 44 -9.72 2.97 -23.63
C VAL A 44 -9.57 2.77 -25.14
N GLY A 45 -9.59 1.51 -25.58
CA GLY A 45 -9.61 1.16 -27.01
C GLY A 45 -8.32 1.47 -27.79
N GLY A 46 -7.16 1.34 -27.17
CA GLY A 46 -5.85 1.55 -27.81
C GLY A 46 -5.37 3.00 -27.82
N LYS A 47 -6.05 3.90 -27.08
CA LYS A 47 -5.63 5.29 -26.88
C LYS A 47 -5.40 5.53 -25.40
N VAL A 48 -4.15 5.79 -25.04
CA VAL A 48 -3.77 6.23 -23.69
C VAL A 48 -4.36 7.62 -23.48
N ARG A 49 -5.27 7.75 -22.51
CA ARG A 49 -5.84 9.03 -22.08
C ARG A 49 -5.42 9.29 -20.65
N ARG A 50 -4.90 10.51 -20.40
CA ARG A 50 -4.74 11.02 -19.05
C ARG A 50 -6.12 11.44 -18.54
N GLN A 51 -6.75 10.60 -17.72
CA GLN A 51 -8.09 10.88 -17.19
C GLN A 51 -8.00 10.87 -15.67
N ALA A 52 -8.13 12.05 -15.06
CA ALA A 52 -8.54 12.15 -13.67
C ALA A 52 -9.90 11.47 -13.54
N LEU A 53 -10.06 10.57 -12.57
CA LEU A 53 -11.29 9.82 -12.36
C LEU A 53 -12.44 10.82 -12.18
N LYS A 54 -13.33 10.89 -13.17
CA LYS A 54 -14.50 11.76 -13.10
C LYS A 54 -15.50 11.13 -12.15
N ILE A 55 -15.69 11.80 -11.03
CA ILE A 55 -16.73 11.54 -10.02
C ILE A 55 -18.08 11.35 -10.74
N SER A 56 -18.60 10.12 -10.70
CA SER A 56 -20.03 9.87 -10.83
C SER A 56 -20.67 10.21 -9.49
N GLU A 57 -21.60 11.17 -9.47
CA GLU A 57 -22.30 11.66 -8.26
C GLU A 57 -23.17 10.61 -7.53
N ASP A 58 -23.09 9.33 -7.91
CA ASP A 58 -24.10 8.31 -7.57
C ASP A 58 -23.50 6.96 -7.11
N VAL A 59 -22.29 6.95 -6.51
CA VAL A 59 -21.68 5.71 -5.98
C VAL A 59 -21.38 5.84 -4.48
N ASP A 60 -22.05 4.95 -3.75
CA ASP A 60 -21.90 4.43 -2.38
C ASP A 60 -20.87 5.09 -1.42
N PRO A 61 -21.24 5.40 -0.16
CA PRO A 61 -20.34 6.01 0.82
C PRO A 61 -19.30 5.01 1.31
N GLY A 62 -18.14 5.06 0.67
CA GLY A 62 -16.94 4.28 0.97
C GLY A 62 -15.85 4.55 -0.06
N SER A 63 -15.50 5.82 -0.24
CA SER A 63 -14.42 6.31 -1.10
C SER A 63 -13.05 5.88 -0.54
N TYR A 64 -12.45 4.81 -1.06
CA TYR A 64 -11.24 4.21 -0.52
C TYR A 64 -9.99 5.06 -0.79
N ILE A 65 -9.05 5.00 0.16
CA ILE A 65 -7.66 5.44 -0.01
C ILE A 65 -6.77 4.25 0.36
N ILE A 66 -5.80 3.96 -0.48
CA ILE A 66 -4.76 2.96 -0.21
C ILE A 66 -3.56 3.64 0.41
N VAL A 67 -2.99 2.99 1.42
CA VAL A 67 -1.76 3.40 2.09
C VAL A 67 -0.77 2.25 1.98
N THR A 68 0.35 2.47 1.31
CA THR A 68 1.43 1.50 1.17
C THR A 68 2.61 1.95 2.01
N LEU A 69 3.07 1.07 2.91
CA LEU A 69 4.28 1.25 3.71
C LEU A 69 5.31 0.21 3.28
N ILE A 70 6.48 0.66 2.83
CA ILE A 70 7.62 -0.21 2.50
C ILE A 70 8.75 0.13 3.46
N ILE A 71 9.28 -0.87 4.15
CA ILE A 71 10.19 -0.65 5.27
C ILE A 71 11.37 -1.62 5.14
N GLY A 72 12.57 -1.08 5.17
CA GLY A 72 13.80 -1.85 5.31
C GLY A 72 14.38 -1.64 6.71
N THR A 73 14.58 -2.74 7.44
CA THR A 73 15.20 -2.72 8.77
C THR A 73 16.38 -3.66 8.84
N GLU A 74 17.28 -3.41 9.78
CA GLU A 74 18.37 -4.30 10.16
C GLU A 74 17.97 -5.14 11.38
N HIS A 75 16.98 -6.03 11.21
CA HIS A 75 16.52 -6.92 12.26
C HIS A 75 16.60 -8.38 11.81
N ASP A 76 17.01 -9.27 12.71
CA ASP A 76 17.14 -10.70 12.44
C ASP A 76 15.78 -11.44 12.36
N GLN A 77 14.66 -10.74 12.54
CA GLN A 77 13.32 -11.30 12.61
C GLN A 77 12.30 -10.40 11.93
N PRO A 78 11.17 -10.97 11.43
CA PRO A 78 10.06 -10.19 10.90
C PRO A 78 9.48 -9.26 11.97
N LEU A 79 9.14 -8.02 11.61
CA LEU A 79 8.49 -7.06 12.53
C LEU A 79 7.04 -7.43 12.86
N PHE A 80 6.40 -8.17 11.97
CA PHE A 80 5.05 -8.69 12.10
C PHE A 80 4.87 -9.93 11.21
N ASP A 81 3.96 -10.81 11.64
CA ASP A 81 3.42 -11.89 10.83
C ASP A 81 2.31 -11.38 9.88
N THR A 82 1.76 -12.25 9.06
CA THR A 82 0.63 -11.92 8.18
C THR A 82 -0.52 -11.25 8.94
N VAL A 83 -0.87 -10.04 8.52
CA VAL A 83 -1.94 -9.23 9.11
C VAL A 83 -3.25 -9.49 8.38
N GLN A 84 -4.29 -9.87 9.13
CA GLN A 84 -5.63 -10.16 8.57
C GLN A 84 -6.78 -9.55 9.39
N THR A 85 -6.48 -9.00 10.57
CA THR A 85 -7.46 -8.44 11.50
C THR A 85 -7.11 -7.00 11.85
N GLY A 86 -8.10 -6.21 12.29
CA GLY A 86 -7.87 -4.81 12.64
C GLY A 86 -6.95 -4.66 13.86
N GLU A 87 -7.01 -5.61 14.80
CA GLU A 87 -6.10 -5.69 15.93
C GLU A 87 -4.67 -6.07 15.49
N GLY A 88 -4.55 -7.01 14.55
CA GLY A 88 -3.26 -7.37 13.93
C GLY A 88 -2.63 -6.17 13.23
N LEU A 89 -3.41 -5.39 12.49
CA LEU A 89 -2.93 -4.18 11.80
C LEU A 89 -2.45 -3.14 12.80
N LYS A 90 -3.25 -2.88 13.85
CA LYS A 90 -2.85 -1.97 14.93
C LYS A 90 -1.53 -2.41 15.57
N THR A 91 -1.38 -3.70 15.86
CA THR A 91 -0.17 -4.26 16.47
C THR A 91 1.02 -4.13 15.54
N ALA A 92 0.88 -4.46 14.26
CA ALA A 92 1.92 -4.30 13.27
C ALA A 92 2.38 -2.84 13.16
N LEU A 93 1.45 -1.88 13.09
CA LEU A 93 1.78 -0.45 13.05
C LEU A 93 2.46 0.03 14.34
N GLN A 94 2.09 -0.51 15.51
CA GLN A 94 2.76 -0.23 16.77
C GLN A 94 4.19 -0.78 16.80
N ASN A 95 4.40 -2.01 16.32
CA ASN A 95 5.73 -2.60 16.19
C ASN A 95 6.61 -1.78 15.25
N LEU A 96 6.06 -1.34 14.10
CA LEU A 96 6.74 -0.45 13.17
C LEU A 96 7.14 0.87 13.83
N GLY A 97 6.24 1.48 14.61
CA GLY A 97 6.53 2.71 15.36
C GLY A 97 7.50 2.53 16.52
N ALA A 98 7.75 1.28 16.96
CA ALA A 98 8.69 0.93 18.01
C ALA A 98 10.08 0.55 17.48
N VAL A 99 10.25 0.44 16.15
CA VAL A 99 11.56 0.21 15.53
C VAL A 99 12.48 1.37 15.93
N SER A 100 13.65 1.02 16.45
CA SER A 100 14.67 1.98 16.85
C SER A 100 15.18 2.74 15.62
N THR A 101 15.69 3.97 15.80
CA THR A 101 16.30 4.71 14.68
C THR A 101 17.60 4.10 14.17
N GLU A 102 18.23 3.23 14.97
CA GLU A 102 19.45 2.50 14.59
C GLU A 102 19.13 1.30 13.68
N ASP A 103 17.98 0.65 13.88
CA ASP A 103 17.57 -0.51 13.08
C ASP A 103 16.73 -0.12 11.85
N LEU A 104 16.19 1.11 11.79
CA LEU A 104 15.45 1.61 10.63
C LEU A 104 16.42 2.09 9.53
N LEU A 105 16.51 1.34 8.44
CA LEU A 105 17.36 1.70 7.29
C LEU A 105 16.64 2.62 6.31
N ILE A 106 15.39 2.29 5.96
CA ILE A 106 14.59 3.04 5.00
C ILE A 106 13.10 2.84 5.26
N LEU A 107 12.33 3.91 5.08
CA LEU A 107 10.88 3.93 5.12
C LEU A 107 10.38 4.70 3.91
N GLU A 108 9.49 4.08 3.14
CA GLU A 108 8.73 4.75 2.10
C GLU A 108 7.23 4.62 2.39
N LEU A 109 6.55 5.76 2.31
CA LEU A 109 5.11 5.88 2.44
C LEU A 109 4.55 6.38 1.12
N LEU A 110 3.63 5.61 0.54
CA LEU A 110 2.83 6.00 -0.60
C LEU A 110 1.35 5.97 -0.21
N TRP A 111 0.55 6.82 -0.82
CA TRP A 111 -0.90 6.73 -0.72
C TRP A 111 -1.53 6.88 -2.10
N ASN A 112 -2.74 6.37 -2.29
CA ASN A 112 -3.43 6.46 -3.57
C ASN A 112 -4.95 6.58 -3.34
N PRO A 113 -5.64 7.54 -3.98
CA PRO A 113 -5.16 8.54 -4.94
C PRO A 113 -4.30 9.64 -4.32
N GLN A 114 -3.51 10.35 -5.14
CA GLN A 114 -2.62 11.43 -4.67
C GLN A 114 -3.34 12.79 -4.49
N ASP A 115 -4.43 13.04 -5.22
CA ASP A 115 -5.26 14.23 -5.03
C ASP A 115 -6.24 14.02 -3.86
N SER A 116 -6.27 14.94 -2.92
CA SER A 116 -7.14 14.86 -1.73
C SER A 116 -8.63 14.98 -2.04
N LYS A 117 -8.99 15.34 -3.28
CA LYS A 117 -10.36 15.38 -3.78
C LYS A 117 -10.78 14.10 -4.50
N GLU A 118 -9.84 13.18 -4.71
CA GLU A 118 -10.06 11.91 -5.38
C GLU A 118 -10.07 10.75 -4.39
N SER A 119 -10.77 9.68 -4.77
CA SER A 119 -10.86 8.44 -4.02
C SER A 119 -11.11 7.29 -4.97
N LEU A 120 -10.76 6.08 -4.55
CA LEU A 120 -11.06 4.87 -5.32
C LEU A 120 -12.46 4.36 -4.97
N THR A 121 -13.14 3.86 -5.99
CA THR A 121 -14.27 2.95 -5.79
C THR A 121 -13.77 1.57 -5.35
N TYR A 122 -14.67 0.73 -4.84
CA TYR A 122 -14.35 -0.63 -4.45
C TYR A 122 -13.77 -1.46 -5.61
N ASP A 123 -14.36 -1.36 -6.80
CA ASP A 123 -13.89 -2.10 -7.99
C ASP A 123 -12.50 -1.62 -8.44
N GLU A 124 -12.25 -0.31 -8.43
CA GLU A 124 -10.92 0.24 -8.76
C GLU A 124 -9.86 -0.23 -7.77
N MET A 125 -10.18 -0.21 -6.47
CA MET A 125 -9.31 -0.75 -5.43
C MET A 125 -8.98 -2.23 -5.70
N LEU A 126 -9.97 -3.07 -6.00
CA LEU A 126 -9.75 -4.49 -6.27
C LEU A 126 -8.94 -4.74 -7.55
N VAL A 127 -9.13 -3.92 -8.58
CA VAL A 127 -8.39 -4.04 -9.85
C VAL A 127 -6.93 -3.63 -9.67
N ALA A 128 -6.68 -2.54 -8.94
CA ALA A 128 -5.33 -2.03 -8.72
C ALA A 128 -4.56 -2.82 -7.63
N TYR A 129 -5.27 -3.38 -6.66
CA TYR A 129 -4.71 -4.08 -5.49
C TYR A 129 -5.48 -5.38 -5.19
N PRO A 130 -5.43 -6.38 -6.10
CA PRO A 130 -6.14 -7.65 -5.94
C PRO A 130 -5.68 -8.47 -4.72
N GLU A 131 -4.51 -8.15 -4.16
CA GLU A 131 -3.94 -8.78 -2.98
C GLU A 131 -4.57 -8.32 -1.65
N LEU A 132 -5.30 -7.20 -1.64
CA LEU A 132 -5.95 -6.67 -0.44
C LEU A 132 -7.11 -7.56 0.02
N GLY A 133 -6.99 -8.10 1.23
CA GLY A 133 -8.05 -8.87 1.87
C GLY A 133 -8.86 -8.01 2.82
N ALA A 134 -10.18 -8.24 2.89
CA ALA A 134 -11.02 -7.62 3.91
C ALA A 134 -10.55 -8.03 5.31
N ILE A 135 -10.50 -7.06 6.21
CA ILE A 135 -10.16 -7.29 7.62
C ILE A 135 -11.30 -8.06 8.30
N ALA A 136 -10.96 -9.13 9.01
CA ALA A 136 -11.90 -9.94 9.80
C ALA A 136 -12.21 -9.34 11.18
#